data_AF-A0A7L3FUN7-F1
#
_entry.id   AF-A0A7L3FUN7-F1
#
_cell.length_a   1.000
_cell.length_b   1.000
_cell.length_c   1.000
_cell.angle_alpha   90.00
_cell.angle_beta   90.00
_cell.angle_gamma   90.00
#
_symmetry.space_group_name_H-M   'P 1'
#
loop_
_entity.id
_entity.type
_entity.pdbx_description
1 polymer ?
#
loop_
_entity_poly.entity_id
_entity_poly.type
_entity_poly.pdbx_seq_one_letter_code
_entity_poly.pdbx_strand_id
1 'polypeptide(L)'
;KKVEPFASTVLLPHRFTEETNKVLVFTENEQEAEIARENGAAVVGGVELIKWILEDEIQADFYVAVPAIISKLIPLRNKLRRKYPSTKRNSLGHDIPKMVQHFREGLEYSVQDESVIKTRIARV
;
A
#
# COMPACT_ATOMS: atom_id res chain seq x y z
N LYS A 1 28.64 0.98 -9.18
CA LYS A 1 28.07 0.57 -7.87
C LYS A 1 26.79 -0.21 -8.16
N LYS A 2 26.64 -1.46 -7.69
CA LYS A 2 25.39 -2.23 -7.91
C LYS A 2 24.28 -1.60 -7.05
N VAL A 3 23.11 -1.38 -7.65
CA VAL A 3 21.93 -0.90 -6.93
C VAL A 3 21.26 -2.09 -6.25
N GLU A 4 20.84 -1.93 -4.99
CA GLU A 4 20.08 -3.00 -4.31
C GLU A 4 18.72 -3.20 -4.96
N PRO A 5 18.18 -4.44 -5.02
CA PRO A 5 16.84 -4.68 -5.52
C PRO A 5 15.80 -3.86 -4.76
N PHE A 6 14.93 -3.16 -5.50
CA PHE A 6 13.89 -2.32 -4.92
C PHE A 6 12.53 -2.58 -5.59
N ALA A 7 11.47 -2.15 -4.92
CA ALA A 7 10.12 -2.07 -5.44
C ALA A 7 9.60 -0.66 -5.18
N SER A 8 8.83 -0.13 -6.12
CA SER A 8 8.23 1.20 -6.02
C SER A 8 6.95 1.26 -6.84
N THR A 9 6.23 2.37 -6.70
CA THR A 9 4.93 2.58 -7.34
C THR A 9 5.01 3.82 -8.23
N VAL A 10 4.47 3.73 -9.44
CA VAL A 10 4.42 4.83 -10.40
C VAL A 10 2.99 5.07 -10.85
N LEU A 11 2.60 6.34 -10.93
CA LEU A 11 1.35 6.74 -11.57
C LEU A 11 1.60 6.88 -13.08
N LEU A 12 0.82 6.16 -13.88
CA LEU A 12 0.85 6.31 -15.33
C LEU A 12 -0.07 7.46 -15.76
N PRO A 13 0.27 8.22 -16.83
CA PRO A 13 -0.58 9.29 -17.34
C PRO A 13 -1.96 8.81 -17.79
N HIS A 14 -2.02 7.57 -18.29
CA HIS A 14 -3.24 6.92 -18.75
C HIS A 14 -3.31 5.51 -18.19
N ARG A 15 -4.47 5.14 -17.65
CA ARG A 15 -4.72 3.77 -17.21
C ARG A 15 -4.95 2.87 -18.41
N PHE A 16 -4.44 1.65 -18.32
CA PHE A 16 -4.64 0.60 -19.31
C PHE A 16 -5.36 -0.64 -18.73
N THR A 17 -5.77 -0.56 -17.46
CA THR A 17 -6.58 -1.55 -16.72
C THR A 17 -7.79 -0.85 -16.09
N GLU A 18 -8.92 -1.54 -16.03
CA GLU A 18 -10.11 -1.07 -15.31
C GLU A 18 -10.04 -1.40 -13.82
N GLU A 19 -9.25 -2.39 -13.45
CA GLU A 19 -9.00 -2.78 -12.06
C GLU A 19 -8.17 -1.71 -11.34
N THR A 20 -8.67 -1.29 -10.17
CA THR A 20 -7.94 -0.47 -9.20
C THR A 20 -7.41 -1.33 -8.06
N ASN A 21 -6.27 -0.95 -7.51
CA ASN A 21 -5.68 -1.68 -6.40
C ASN A 21 -6.53 -1.52 -5.13
N LYS A 22 -6.64 -2.61 -4.36
CA LYS A 22 -7.26 -2.59 -3.03
C LYS A 22 -6.26 -2.02 -2.02
N VAL A 23 -6.58 -0.84 -1.50
CA VAL A 23 -5.76 -0.18 -0.48
C VAL A 23 -6.42 -0.37 0.89
N LEU A 24 -5.67 -0.91 1.85
CA LEU A 24 -6.05 -0.98 3.26
C LEU A 24 -5.35 0.13 4.04
N VAL A 25 -6.11 0.87 4.84
CA VAL A 25 -5.60 1.99 5.65
C VAL A 25 -5.67 1.65 7.14
N PHE A 26 -4.54 1.79 7.82
CA PHE A 26 -4.44 1.67 9.26
C PHE A 26 -4.51 3.04 9.94
N THR A 27 -5.54 3.25 10.76
CA THR A 27 -5.69 4.41 11.66
C THR A 27 -6.61 4.05 12.83
N GLU A 28 -6.42 4.70 13.98
CA GLU A 28 -7.32 4.61 15.15
C GLU A 28 -8.20 5.86 15.29
N ASN A 29 -8.02 6.88 14.44
CA ASN A 29 -8.81 8.10 14.47
C ASN A 29 -10.02 7.95 13.53
N GLU A 30 -11.22 8.11 14.06
CA GLU A 30 -12.47 7.95 13.29
C GLU A 30 -12.58 8.96 12.13
N GLN A 31 -12.10 10.19 12.29
CA GLN A 31 -12.11 11.20 11.23
C GLN A 31 -11.18 10.82 10.09
N GLU A 32 -9.96 10.38 10.43
CA GLU A 32 -9.00 9.85 9.45
C GLU A 32 -9.55 8.62 8.74
N ALA A 33 -10.27 7.77 9.47
CA ALA A 33 -10.88 6.57 8.93
C ALA A 33 -11.98 6.92 7.91
N GLU A 34 -12.81 7.92 8.20
CA GLU A 34 -13.85 8.37 7.28
C GLU A 34 -13.26 8.98 6.02
N ILE A 35 -12.25 9.85 6.17
CA ILE A 35 -11.51 10.43 5.04
C ILE A 35 -10.92 9.31 4.15
N ALA A 36 -10.38 8.25 4.74
CA ALA A 36 -9.86 7.11 3.98
C ALA A 36 -10.95 6.42 3.15
N ARG A 37 -12.13 6.17 3.74
CA ARG A 37 -13.27 5.54 3.06
C ARG A 37 -13.79 6.40 1.92
N GLU A 38 -13.99 7.70 2.15
CA GLU A 38 -14.44 8.66 1.13
C GLU A 38 -13.47 8.73 -0.07
N ASN A 39 -12.18 8.53 0.17
CA ASN A 39 -11.14 8.51 -0.87
C ASN A 39 -10.98 7.14 -1.56
N GLY A 40 -11.81 6.15 -1.21
CA GLY A 40 -11.86 4.84 -1.87
C GLY A 40 -10.86 3.83 -1.33
N ALA A 41 -10.49 3.92 -0.04
CA ALA A 41 -9.85 2.80 0.65
C ALA A 41 -10.81 1.61 0.69
N ALA A 42 -10.31 0.40 0.38
CA ALA A 42 -11.12 -0.81 0.35
C ALA A 42 -11.47 -1.29 1.77
N VAL A 43 -10.53 -1.14 2.70
CA VAL A 43 -10.69 -1.51 4.11
C VAL A 43 -10.00 -0.46 4.96
N VAL A 44 -10.61 -0.07 6.08
CA VAL A 44 -10.07 0.91 7.02
C VAL A 44 -10.31 0.43 8.43
N GLY A 45 -9.28 0.47 9.26
CA GLY A 45 -9.37 0.08 10.66
C GLY A 45 -8.04 0.24 11.40
N GLY A 46 -8.04 -0.11 12.67
CA GLY A 46 -6.89 -0.03 13.55
C GLY A 46 -6.22 -1.39 13.80
N VAL A 47 -5.95 -1.66 15.07
CA VAL A 47 -5.27 -2.88 15.52
C VAL A 47 -6.13 -4.15 15.41
N GLU A 48 -7.45 -3.99 15.34
CA GLU A 48 -8.39 -5.10 15.18
C GLU A 48 -8.16 -5.89 13.89
N LEU A 49 -7.69 -5.21 12.84
CA LEU A 49 -7.39 -5.81 11.53
C LEU A 49 -6.13 -6.70 11.56
N ILE A 50 -5.27 -6.56 12.57
CA ILE A 50 -4.02 -7.32 12.66
C ILE A 50 -4.31 -8.82 12.66
N LYS A 51 -5.29 -9.26 13.46
CA LYS A 51 -5.63 -10.67 13.59
C LYS A 51 -6.10 -11.25 12.25
N TRP A 52 -7.04 -10.58 11.59
CA TRP A 52 -7.59 -11.01 10.31
C TRP A 52 -6.55 -11.07 9.18
N ILE A 53 -5.57 -10.16 9.19
CA ILE A 53 -4.46 -10.19 8.20
C ILE A 53 -3.50 -11.34 8.50
N LEU A 54 -3.23 -11.64 9.77
CA LEU A 54 -2.37 -12.77 10.15
C LEU A 54 -3.00 -14.11 9.75
N GLU A 55 -4.31 -14.23 9.92
CA GLU A 55 -5.14 -15.41 9.60
C GLU A 55 -5.53 -15.50 8.11
N ASP A 56 -5.06 -14.57 7.27
CA ASP A 56 -5.37 -14.48 5.83
C ASP A 56 -6.87 -14.28 5.49
N GLU A 57 -7.69 -13.87 6.46
CA GLU A 57 -9.11 -13.56 6.24
C GLU A 57 -9.30 -12.30 5.41
N ILE A 58 -8.40 -11.32 5.55
CA ILE A 58 -8.39 -10.11 4.73
C ILE A 58 -7.03 -9.91 4.06
N GLN A 59 -7.06 -9.52 2.79
CA GLN A 59 -5.87 -9.23 2.00
C GLN A 59 -6.10 -7.99 1.13
N ALA A 60 -5.08 -7.14 1.05
CA ALA A 60 -5.04 -5.97 0.21
C ALA A 60 -3.76 -5.94 -0.64
N ASP A 61 -3.82 -5.18 -1.73
CA ASP A 61 -2.68 -4.98 -2.62
C ASP A 61 -1.64 -4.10 -1.94
N PHE A 62 -2.11 -3.00 -1.32
CA PHE A 62 -1.28 -2.03 -0.59
C PHE A 62 -1.81 -1.79 0.82
N TYR A 63 -0.88 -1.59 1.74
CA TYR A 63 -1.16 -1.25 3.13
C TYR A 63 -0.55 0.11 3.44
N VAL A 64 -1.38 1.04 3.89
CA VAL A 64 -1.01 2.41 4.27
C VAL A 64 -1.29 2.59 5.75
N ALA A 65 -0.48 3.38 6.45
CA ALA A 65 -0.70 3.67 7.87
C ALA A 65 -0.38 5.12 8.20
N VAL A 66 -1.01 5.63 9.26
CA VAL A 66 -0.59 6.87 9.91
C VAL A 66 0.52 6.62 10.93
N PRO A 67 1.44 7.58 11.19
CA PRO A 67 2.53 7.39 12.13
C PRO A 67 2.11 7.00 13.55
N ALA A 68 0.92 7.40 13.99
CA ALA A 68 0.44 7.12 15.35
C ALA A 68 0.24 5.61 15.64
N ILE A 69 -0.14 4.81 14.63
CA ILE A 69 -0.47 3.39 14.81
C ILE A 69 0.69 2.44 14.49
N ILE A 70 1.77 2.93 13.85
CA ILE A 70 2.82 2.07 13.28
C ILE A 70 3.53 1.15 14.31
N SER A 71 3.65 1.60 15.56
CA SER A 71 4.25 0.83 16.65
C SER A 71 3.41 -0.38 17.05
N LYS A 72 2.09 -0.30 16.86
CA LYS A 72 1.15 -1.39 17.16
C LYS A 72 1.10 -2.42 16.03
N LEU A 73 1.49 -2.05 14.80
CA LEU A 73 1.49 -2.92 13.62
C LEU A 73 2.72 -3.85 13.51
N ILE A 74 3.67 -3.79 14.45
CA ILE A 74 4.89 -4.61 14.45
C ILE A 74 4.64 -6.11 14.19
N PRO A 75 3.58 -6.75 14.72
CA PRO A 75 3.30 -8.17 14.45
C PRO A 75 3.15 -8.49 12.95
N LEU A 76 2.67 -7.53 12.14
CA LEU A 76 2.48 -7.69 10.70
C LEU A 76 3.78 -7.57 9.89
N ARG A 77 4.89 -7.14 10.51
CA ARG A 77 6.15 -6.86 9.80
C ARG A 77 6.69 -8.06 9.03
N ASN A 78 6.62 -9.25 9.63
CA ASN A 78 7.09 -10.49 9.01
C ASN A 78 6.10 -11.02 7.96
N LYS A 79 4.79 -10.82 8.17
CA LYS A 79 3.74 -11.25 7.23
C LYS A 79 3.75 -10.39 5.96
N LEU A 80 3.72 -9.07 6.12
CA LEU A 80 3.63 -8.13 5.01
C LEU A 80 4.96 -7.91 4.29
N ARG A 81 6.11 -8.07 4.96
CA ARG A 81 7.47 -7.90 4.39
C ARG A 81 7.61 -6.60 3.58
N ARG A 82 7.57 -6.70 2.25
CA ARG A 82 7.67 -5.58 1.30
C ARG A 82 6.39 -4.75 1.18
N LYS A 83 5.27 -5.20 1.73
CA LYS A 83 4.02 -4.44 1.80
C LYS A 83 3.84 -3.71 3.12
N TYR A 84 4.74 -3.91 4.09
CA TYR A 84 4.66 -3.23 5.39
C TYR A 84 4.75 -1.70 5.22
N PRO A 85 3.86 -0.90 5.84
CA PRO A 85 3.86 0.55 5.72
C PRO A 85 5.22 1.16 6.09
N SER A 86 5.75 2.05 5.23
CA SER A 86 7.06 2.67 5.45
C SER A 86 7.17 4.04 4.80
N THR A 87 7.91 4.94 5.44
CA THR A 87 8.15 6.30 4.91
C THR A 87 8.92 6.27 3.60
N LYS A 88 9.86 5.32 3.43
CA LYS A 88 10.65 5.16 2.20
C LYS A 88 9.79 4.87 0.96
N ARG A 89 8.65 4.19 1.14
CA ARG A 89 7.70 3.88 0.07
C ARG A 89 6.51 4.82 0.03
N ASN A 90 6.49 5.90 0.83
CA ASN A 90 5.33 6.80 0.95
C ASN A 90 4.02 6.12 1.38
N SER A 91 4.10 4.97 2.06
CA SER A 91 2.94 4.24 2.64
C SER A 91 2.74 4.54 4.13
N LEU A 92 3.57 5.41 4.70
CA LEU A 92 3.47 5.89 6.07
C LEU A 92 3.54 7.41 6.07
N GLY A 93 2.46 8.08 6.48
CA GLY A 93 2.35 9.54 6.44
C GLY A 93 1.04 10.06 7.00
N HIS A 94 0.87 11.38 7.01
CA HIS A 94 -0.33 12.04 7.54
C HIS A 94 -1.36 12.39 6.47
N ASP A 95 -0.95 12.47 5.20
CA ASP A 95 -1.82 12.81 4.07
C ASP A 95 -2.49 11.55 3.50
N ILE A 96 -3.53 11.08 4.19
CA ILE A 96 -4.28 9.87 3.83
C ILE A 96 -4.89 9.97 2.42
N PRO A 97 -5.60 11.06 2.03
CA PRO A 97 -6.17 11.18 0.69
C PRO A 97 -5.14 10.95 -0.41
N LYS A 98 -3.99 11.62 -0.30
CA LYS A 98 -2.92 11.51 -1.29
C LYS A 98 -2.33 10.10 -1.35
N MET A 99 -2.10 9.47 -0.19
CA MET A 99 -1.57 8.09 -0.15
C MET A 99 -2.55 7.10 -0.77
N VAL A 100 -3.84 7.17 -0.40
CA VAL A 100 -4.87 6.26 -0.93
C VAL A 100 -4.99 6.40 -2.44
N GLN A 101 -5.10 7.63 -2.95
CA GLN A 101 -5.19 7.86 -4.40
C GLN A 101 -3.94 7.36 -5.14
N HIS A 102 -2.74 7.61 -4.60
CA HIS A 102 -1.49 7.15 -5.21
C HIS A 102 -1.42 5.63 -5.33
N PHE A 103 -1.76 4.89 -4.27
CA PHE A 103 -1.69 3.43 -4.30
C PHE A 103 -2.87 2.77 -5.01
N ARG A 104 -4.05 3.38 -5.00
CA ARG A 104 -5.23 2.85 -5.71
C ARG A 104 -5.01 2.83 -7.22
N GLU A 105 -4.27 3.79 -7.75
CA GLU A 105 -4.07 4.01 -9.18
C GLU A 105 -2.65 3.68 -9.66
N GLY A 106 -1.74 3.48 -8.70
CA GLY A 106 -0.33 3.26 -8.97
C GLY A 106 -0.04 1.85 -9.48
N LEU A 107 0.87 1.76 -10.44
CA LEU A 107 1.45 0.51 -10.89
C LEU A 107 2.68 0.18 -10.03
N GLU A 108 2.66 -0.95 -9.33
CA GLU A 108 3.87 -1.48 -8.68
C GLU A 108 4.83 -2.02 -9.73
N TYR A 109 6.12 -1.71 -9.56
CA TYR A 109 7.20 -2.33 -10.30
C TYR A 109 8.32 -2.72 -9.34
N SER A 110 9.03 -3.79 -9.66
CA SER A 110 10.17 -4.24 -8.88
C SER A 110 11.29 -4.76 -9.78
N VAL A 111 12.50 -4.71 -9.25
CA VAL A 111 13.68 -5.30 -9.91
C VAL A 111 13.54 -6.83 -9.85
N GLN A 112 13.56 -7.47 -11.02
CA GLN A 112 13.56 -8.92 -11.19
C GLN A 112 14.99 -9.48 -11.13
N ASP A 113 15.09 -10.81 -11.11
CA ASP A 113 16.36 -11.51 -11.31
C ASP A 113 16.99 -11.02 -12.63
N GLU A 114 18.32 -10.89 -12.67
CA GLU A 114 19.09 -10.26 -13.76
C GLU A 114 19.15 -8.71 -13.76
N SER A 115 18.69 -8.03 -12.70
CA SER A 115 18.77 -6.55 -12.58
C SER A 115 17.94 -5.80 -13.63
N VAL A 116 16.84 -6.40 -14.10
CA VAL A 116 15.92 -5.79 -15.07
C VAL A 116 14.58 -5.48 -14.41
N ILE A 117 13.91 -4.40 -14.85
CA ILE A 117 12.52 -4.10 -14.49
C ILE A 117 11.67 -4.39 -15.73
N LYS A 118 10.78 -5.38 -15.65
CA LYS A 118 9.79 -5.68 -16.69
C LYS A 118 8.40 -5.48 -16.10
N THR A 119 7.62 -4.56 -16.67
CA THR A 119 6.23 -4.33 -16.29
C THR A 119 5.40 -3.94 -17.52
N ARG A 120 4.11 -4.24 -17.49
CA ARG A 120 3.18 -3.87 -18.57
C ARG A 120 2.74 -2.43 -18.38
N ILE A 121 2.79 -1.64 -19.45
CA ILE A 121 2.42 -0.20 -19.43
C ILE A 121 1.26 0.15 -20.37
N ALA A 122 0.79 -0.81 -21.17
CA ALA A 122 -0.29 -0.62 -22.14
C ALA A 122 -1.00 -1.95 -22.47
N ARG A 123 -2.11 -1.86 -23.22
CA ARG A 123 -2.76 -2.97 -23.93
C ARG A 123 -2.77 -2.67 -25.43
N VAL A 124 -2.71 -3.70 -26.28
CA VAL A 124 -2.83 -3.59 -27.74
C VAL A 124 -4.31 -3.50 -28.12
#